data_AF-A0A6J4XT76-F1
#
_entry.id   AF-A0A6J4XT76-F1
#
_cell.length_a   1.000
_cell.length_b   1.000
_cell.length_c   1.000
_cell.angle_alpha   90.00
_cell.angle_beta   90.00
_cell.angle_gamma   90.00
#
_symmetry.space_group_name_H-M   'P 1'
#
loop_
_entity.id
_entity.type
_entity.pdbx_description
1 polymer ?
#
loop_
_entity_poly.entity_id
_entity_poly.type
_entity_poly.pdbx_seq_one_letter_code
_entity_poly.pdbx_strand_id
1 'polypeptide(L)' 'MTKPKVYVSRIIAEKGLADLQEVCDLHIWREPELMPRDMQVKLFSDCTVLLATTDIRVDRELLEACP' A
#
# COMPACT_ATOMS: atom_id res chain seq x y z
N MET A 1 11.85 -3.97 -17.59
CA MET A 1 10.60 -4.17 -16.85
C MET A 1 10.52 -3.09 -15.79
N THR A 2 9.37 -2.40 -15.66
CA THR A 2 9.14 -1.46 -14.55
C THR A 2 9.02 -2.23 -13.25
N LYS A 3 9.54 -1.68 -12.15
CA LYS A 3 9.37 -2.28 -10.82
C LYS A 3 7.87 -2.29 -10.46
N PRO A 4 7.35 -3.35 -9.80
CA PRO A 4 5.96 -3.36 -9.35
C PRO A 4 5.73 -2.26 -8.31
N LYS A 5 4.57 -1.59 -8.40
CA LYS A 5 4.18 -0.54 -7.47
C LYS A 5 3.57 -1.17 -6.22
N VAL A 6 4.16 -0.92 -5.07
CA VAL A 6 3.75 -1.50 -3.78
C VAL A 6 3.35 -0.39 -2.82
N TYR A 7 2.13 -0.47 -2.30
CA TYR A 7 1.68 0.41 -1.21
C TYR A 7 1.77 -0.28 0.14
N VAL A 8 2.28 0.43 1.12
CA VAL A 8 2.37 0.00 2.52
C VAL A 8 1.51 0.93 3.36
N SER A 9 0.47 0.40 4.01
CA SER A 9 -0.51 1.23 4.74
C SER A 9 0.03 1.85 6.02
N ARG A 10 1.16 1.35 6.54
CA ARG A 10 1.85 1.84 7.75
C ARG A 10 3.36 1.60 7.66
N ILE A 11 4.13 2.32 8.46
CA ILE A 11 5.56 2.04 8.65
C ILE A 11 5.71 0.68 9.33
N ILE A 12 6.41 -0.25 8.67
CA ILE A 12 6.81 -1.56 9.21
C ILE A 12 8.31 -1.56 9.48
N ALA A 13 8.83 -2.66 10.03
CA ALA A 13 10.26 -2.80 10.36
C ALA A 13 11.17 -2.50 9.16
N GLU A 14 12.20 -1.68 9.37
CA GLU A 14 13.09 -1.17 8.32
C GLU A 14 13.71 -2.28 7.46
N LYS A 15 14.09 -3.41 8.09
CA LYS A 15 14.68 -4.55 7.39
C LYS A 15 13.77 -5.05 6.26
N GLY A 16 12.47 -5.19 6.51
CA GLY A 16 11.53 -5.66 5.49
C GLY A 16 11.28 -4.63 4.39
N LEU A 17 11.38 -3.33 4.70
CA LEU A 17 11.26 -2.26 3.71
C LEU A 17 12.48 -2.19 2.80
N ALA A 18 13.69 -2.36 3.34
CA ALA A 18 14.93 -2.38 2.56
C ALA A 18 14.90 -3.49 1.50
N ASP A 19 14.54 -4.71 1.89
CA ASP A 19 14.44 -5.86 0.97
C ASP A 19 13.45 -5.59 -0.19
N LEU A 20 12.32 -4.93 0.11
CA LEU A 20 11.31 -4.58 -0.89
C LEU A 20 11.76 -3.41 -1.80
N GLN A 21 12.52 -2.42 -1.31
CA GLN A 21 12.98 -1.27 -2.11
C GLN A 21 13.93 -1.67 -3.24
N GLU A 22 14.69 -2.75 -3.04
CA GLU A 22 15.59 -3.28 -4.06
C GLU A 22 14.84 -3.71 -5.33
N VAL A 23 13.63 -4.26 -5.16
CA VAL A 23 12.88 -4.92 -6.23
C VAL A 23 11.58 -4.22 -6.62
N CYS A 24 11.03 -3.35 -5.78
CA CYS A 24 9.74 -2.69 -5.95
C CYS A 24 9.85 -1.15 -5.96
N ASP A 25 8.83 -0.48 -6.52
CA ASP A 25 8.59 0.94 -6.28
C ASP A 25 7.64 1.09 -5.08
N LEU A 26 8.17 1.62 -3.97
CA LEU A 26 7.52 1.57 -2.67
C LEU A 26 6.91 2.91 -2.28
N HIS A 27 5.60 2.89 -2.01
CA HIS A 27 4.86 4.00 -1.45
C HIS A 27 4.42 3.67 -0.03
N ILE A 28 4.89 4.45 0.94
CA ILE A 28 4.62 4.22 2.37
C ILE A 28 3.77 5.36 2.91
N TRP A 29 2.66 5.02 3.54
CA TRP A 29 1.88 5.98 4.33
C TRP A 29 2.61 6.29 5.64
N ARG A 30 3.09 7.54 5.77
CA ARG A 30 3.93 7.99 6.89
C ARG A 30 3.20 8.87 7.90
N GLU A 31 1.95 9.21 7.63
CA GLU A 31 1.16 10.05 8.53
C GLU A 31 0.82 9.28 9.83
N PRO A 32 0.79 9.99 10.97
CA PRO A 32 0.41 9.36 12.23
C PRO A 32 -1.06 8.88 12.18
N GLU A 33 -1.94 9.61 11.52
CA GLU A 33 -3.35 9.26 11.38
C GLU A 33 -3.57 8.03 10.49
N LEU A 34 -4.68 7.33 10.74
CA LEU A 34 -5.18 6.28 9.85
C LEU A 34 -5.48 6.87 8.48
N MET A 35 -5.11 6.16 7.41
CA MET A 35 -5.43 6.59 6.06
C MET A 35 -6.96 6.64 5.87
N PRO A 36 -7.53 7.81 5.52
CA PRO A 36 -8.95 7.94 5.22
C PRO A 36 -9.38 7.00 4.08
N ARG A 37 -10.64 6.52 4.13
CA ARG A 37 -11.13 5.49 3.22
C ARG A 37 -11.13 5.91 1.75
N ASP A 38 -11.52 7.14 1.46
CA ASP A 38 -11.46 7.74 0.13
C ASP A 38 -10.03 7.80 -0.41
N MET A 39 -9.05 8.07 0.45
CA MET A 39 -7.63 8.01 0.08
C MET A 39 -7.14 6.59 -0.16
N GLN A 40 -7.61 5.59 0.60
CA GLN A 40 -7.26 4.18 0.34
C GLN A 40 -7.66 3.77 -1.08
N VAL A 41 -8.92 4.01 -1.47
CA VAL A 41 -9.45 3.69 -2.81
C VAL A 41 -8.64 4.41 -3.90
N LYS A 42 -8.34 5.70 -3.71
CA LYS A 42 -7.60 6.51 -4.69
C LYS A 42 -6.12 6.10 -4.83
N LEU A 43 -5.44 5.79 -3.73
CA LEU A 43 -4.01 5.50 -3.74
C LEU A 43 -3.73 4.06 -4.14
N PHE A 44 -4.62 3.12 -3.81
CA PHE A 44 -4.40 1.70 -4.11
C PHE A 44 -4.83 1.30 -5.52
N SER A 45 -5.58 2.16 -6.23
CA SER A 45 -6.15 1.82 -7.55
C SER A 45 -5.14 1.50 -8.65
N ASP A 46 -3.87 1.88 -8.48
CA ASP A 46 -2.79 1.59 -9.43
C ASP A 46 -1.67 0.74 -8.80
N CYS A 47 -1.90 0.17 -7.62
CA CYS A 47 -0.92 -0.67 -6.96
C CYS A 47 -0.94 -2.09 -7.55
N THR A 48 0.24 -2.66 -7.74
CA THR A 48 0.39 -4.09 -8.07
C THR A 48 0.24 -4.95 -6.82
N VAL A 49 0.67 -4.43 -5.66
CA VAL A 49 0.60 -5.11 -4.37
C VAL A 49 0.24 -4.11 -3.28
N LEU A 50 -0.66 -4.52 -2.40
CA LEU A 50 -0.99 -3.81 -1.17
C LEU A 50 -0.49 -4.60 0.05
N LEU A 51 0.42 -4.00 0.82
CA LEU A 51 0.81 -4.47 2.15
C LEU A 51 -0.04 -3.73 3.18
N ALA A 52 -1.16 -4.36 3.52
CA ALA A 52 -2.15 -3.84 4.45
C ALA A 52 -1.90 -4.29 5.90
N THR A 53 -2.11 -3.37 6.83
CA THR A 53 -2.25 -3.63 8.27
C THR A 53 -3.73 -3.76 8.65
N THR A 54 -4.03 -4.13 9.90
CA THR A 54 -5.38 -4.49 10.35
C THR A 54 -6.41 -3.35 10.31
N ASP A 55 -5.96 -2.11 10.17
CA ASP A 55 -6.80 -0.92 9.97
C ASP A 55 -7.34 -0.78 8.55
N ILE A 56 -6.76 -1.47 7.58
CA ILE A 56 -7.25 -1.48 6.21
C ILE A 56 -8.29 -2.57 6.05
N ARG A 57 -9.53 -2.15 5.79
CA ARG A 57 -10.61 -3.05 5.43
C ARG A 57 -10.51 -3.40 3.93
N VAL A 58 -10.08 -4.63 3.65
CA VAL A 58 -10.12 -5.20 2.29
C VAL A 58 -11.51 -5.78 2.04
N ASP A 59 -12.36 -5.01 1.37
CA ASP A 59 -13.72 -5.39 1.00
C ASP A 59 -13.94 -5.26 -0.52
N ARG A 60 -15.17 -5.51 -0.97
CA ARG A 60 -15.53 -5.47 -2.39
C ARG A 60 -15.19 -4.14 -3.05
N GLU A 61 -15.53 -3.02 -2.42
CA GLU A 61 -15.28 -1.70 -2.98
C GLU A 61 -13.79 -1.49 -3.23
N LEU A 62 -12.94 -1.87 -2.27
CA LEU A 62 -11.50 -1.71 -2.42
C LEU A 62 -10.94 -2.60 -3.53
N LEU A 63 -11.40 -3.86 -3.60
CA LEU A 63 -10.97 -4.80 -4.64
C LEU A 63 -11.44 -4.37 -6.04
N GLU A 64 -12.66 -3.86 -6.18
CA GLU A 64 -13.17 -3.33 -7.46
C GLU A 64 -12.42 -2.07 -7.91
N ALA A 65 -11.87 -1.30 -6.97
CA ALA A 65 -11.03 -0.15 -7.27
C ALA A 65 -9.59 -0.51 -7.67
N CYS A 66 -9.13 -1.74 -7.40
CA CYS A 66 -7.76 -2.22 -7.64
C CYS A 66 -7.77 -3.39 -8.65
N PRO A 67 -7.85 -3.11 -9.97
CA PRO A 67 -7.98 -4.14 -11.02
C PRO A 67 -6.71 -4.96 -11.26
#